data_AF-A0A7Y0GFN8-F1
#
_entry.id   AF-A0A7Y0GFN8-F1
#
_cell.length_a   1.000
_cell.length_b   1.000
_cell.length_c   1.000
_cell.angle_alpha   90.00
_cell.angle_beta   90.00
_cell.angle_gamma   90.00
#
_symmetry.space_group_name_H-M   'P 1'
#
loop_
_entity.id
_entity.type
_entity.pdbx_description
1 polymer ?
#
loop_
_entity_poly.entity_id
_entity_poly.type
_entity_poly.pdbx_seq_one_letter_code
_entity_poly.pdbx_strand_id
1 'polypeptide(L)'
;MTPSNAPAAKPEEGEFVRWIEEKSETMKAGLRDKFPPATSGVGAIGPETFTQRIEEVLLGHEPPAAELLEELAALDGAPPLSDEELARQALADGGVDGNPDTPE
;
A
#
# COMPACT_ATOMS: atom_id res chain seq x y z
N MET A 1 63.57 19.32 5.98
CA MET A 1 62.25 19.96 6.12
C MET A 1 61.18 18.88 6.17
N THR A 2 60.54 18.69 7.33
CA THR A 2 59.31 17.90 7.47
C THR A 2 58.21 18.86 7.95
N PRO A 3 57.01 18.87 7.36
CA PRO A 3 55.96 19.78 7.79
C PRO A 3 55.40 19.33 9.14
N SER A 4 55.40 20.25 10.09
CA SER A 4 54.75 20.14 11.40
C SER A 4 53.25 19.94 11.20
N ASN A 5 52.72 18.80 11.66
CA ASN A 5 51.29 18.51 11.66
C ASN A 5 50.67 19.17 12.91
N ALA A 6 50.06 20.34 12.72
CA ALA A 6 49.31 21.03 13.78
C ALA A 6 48.06 20.21 14.17
N PRO A 7 47.66 20.16 15.46
CA PRO A 7 46.46 19.43 15.87
C PRO A 7 45.24 20.08 15.22
N ALA A 8 44.43 19.27 14.55
CA ALA A 8 43.18 19.68 13.92
C ALA A 8 42.31 20.43 14.95
N ALA A 9 42.06 21.72 14.69
CA ALA A 9 41.16 22.52 15.49
C ALA A 9 39.76 21.90 15.42
N LYS A 10 39.15 21.63 16.58
CA LYS A 10 37.72 21.26 16.63
C LYS A 10 36.92 22.46 16.14
N PRO A 11 35.99 22.28 15.17
CA PRO A 11 35.07 23.36 14.83
C PRO A 11 34.29 23.76 16.08
N GLU A 12 34.08 25.05 16.28
CA GLU A 12 33.33 25.52 17.45
C GLU A 12 31.92 24.93 17.43
N GLU A 13 31.40 24.52 18.59
CA GLU A 13 30.15 23.76 18.71
C GLU A 13 28.93 24.48 18.10
N GLY A 14 29.02 25.77 17.79
CA GLY A 14 27.99 26.54 17.08
C GLY A 14 28.07 26.52 15.55
N GLU A 15 29.23 26.21 14.95
CA GLU A 15 29.37 26.18 13.48
C GLU A 15 28.61 25.01 12.87
N PHE A 16 28.59 23.87 13.57
CA PHE A 16 27.81 22.71 13.17
C PHE A 16 26.30 22.99 13.24
N VAL A 17 25.84 23.66 14.29
CA VAL A 17 24.42 24.03 14.43
C VAL A 17 23.98 24.97 13.31
N ARG A 18 24.79 26.00 13.02
CA ARG A 18 24.54 26.93 11.91
C ARG A 18 24.53 26.20 10.56
N TRP A 19 25.44 25.26 10.34
CA TRP A 19 25.49 24.45 9.13
C TRP A 19 24.26 23.55 8.98
N ILE A 20 23.78 22.93 10.07
CA ILE A 20 22.55 22.13 10.06
C ILE A 20 21.34 22.99 9.70
N GLU A 21 21.19 24.18 10.31
CA GLU A 21 20.10 25.11 9.98
C GLU A 21 20.15 25.53 8.51
N GLU A 22 21.31 25.93 8.01
CA GLU A 22 21.51 26.33 6.60
C GLU A 22 21.17 25.19 5.62
N LYS A 23 21.63 23.96 5.92
CA LYS A 23 21.31 22.78 5.09
C LYS A 23 19.84 22.43 5.16
N SER A 24 19.20 22.57 6.32
CA SER A 24 17.77 22.29 6.50
C SER A 24 16.90 23.25 5.68
N GLU A 25 17.23 24.56 5.68
CA GLU A 25 16.48 25.56 4.92
C GLU A 25 16.68 25.40 3.40
N THR A 26 17.91 25.10 2.98
CA THR A 26 18.20 24.81 1.56
C THR A 26 17.44 23.56 1.09
N MET A 27 17.40 22.51 1.91
CA MET A 27 16.67 21.28 1.60
C MET A 27 15.16 21.52 1.57
N LYS A 28 14.63 22.31 2.51
CA LYS A 28 13.20 22.64 2.60
C LYS A 28 12.72 23.48 1.41
N ALA A 29 13.52 24.46 0.97
CA ALA A 29 13.24 25.24 -0.24
C ALA A 29 13.23 24.34 -1.48
N GLY A 30 14.26 23.50 -1.66
CA GLY A 30 14.34 22.56 -2.79
C GLY A 30 13.26 21.49 -2.78
N LEU A 31 12.79 21.08 -1.60
CA LEU A 31 11.69 20.12 -1.46
C LEU A 31 10.36 20.74 -1.85
N ARG A 32 10.13 22.03 -1.54
CA ARG A 32 8.90 22.74 -1.90
C ARG A 32 8.76 22.97 -3.41
N ASP A 33 9.87 23.17 -4.11
CA ASP A 33 9.90 23.29 -5.56
C ASP A 33 9.75 21.92 -6.26
N LYS A 34 10.32 20.86 -5.69
CA LYS A 34 10.22 19.49 -6.24
C LYS A 34 8.90 18.78 -5.91
N PHE A 35 8.30 19.10 -4.77
CA PHE A 35 7.06 18.53 -4.29
C PHE A 35 6.09 19.69 -4.03
N PRO A 36 5.27 20.09 -5.02
CA PRO A 36 4.17 21.01 -4.77
C PRO A 36 3.32 20.49 -3.60
N PRO A 37 2.60 21.37 -2.85
CA PRO A 37 1.75 20.94 -1.75
C PRO A 37 0.87 19.79 -2.22
N ALA A 38 0.86 18.71 -1.45
CA ALA A 38 0.31 17.44 -1.89
C ALA A 38 -1.09 17.64 -2.47
N THR A 39 -1.23 17.41 -3.78
CA THR A 39 -2.52 17.31 -4.47
C THR A 39 -3.17 15.94 -4.23
N SER A 40 -2.63 15.16 -3.29
CA SER A 40 -3.09 13.83 -2.95
C SER A 40 -2.95 13.59 -1.44
N GLY A 41 -3.95 12.95 -0.86
CA GLY A 41 -4.21 12.87 0.58
C GLY A 41 -5.66 13.25 0.88
N VAL A 42 -6.14 12.99 2.11
CA VAL A 42 -7.55 13.20 2.51
C VAL A 42 -8.07 14.62 2.20
N GLY A 43 -7.20 15.63 2.23
CA GLY A 43 -7.55 17.01 1.90
C GLY A 43 -7.70 17.33 0.40
N ALA A 44 -7.33 16.41 -0.49
CA ALA A 44 -7.53 16.50 -1.94
C ALA A 44 -8.78 15.75 -2.42
N ILE A 45 -9.44 15.02 -1.52
CA ILE A 45 -10.69 14.32 -1.76
C ILE A 45 -11.81 15.34 -1.56
N GLY A 46 -12.51 15.71 -2.62
CA GLY A 46 -13.70 16.57 -2.49
C GLY A 46 -14.71 15.91 -1.54
N PRO A 47 -15.55 16.69 -0.83
CA PRO A 47 -16.53 16.13 0.10
C PRO A 47 -17.46 15.09 -0.57
N GLU A 48 -17.60 15.17 -1.89
CA GLU A 48 -18.43 14.26 -2.71
C GLU A 48 -17.78 12.90 -2.99
N THR A 49 -16.44 12.81 -2.95
CA THR A 49 -15.69 11.56 -3.16
C THR A 49 -15.27 10.89 -1.86
N PHE A 50 -15.39 11.56 -0.71
CA PHE A 50 -15.05 11.01 0.60
C PHE A 50 -16.05 9.96 1.12
N THR A 51 -17.30 10.01 0.64
CA THR A 51 -18.36 9.06 1.05
C THR A 51 -18.49 7.85 0.11
N GLN A 52 -17.76 7.85 -1.01
CA GLN A 52 -17.84 6.77 -1.99
C GLN A 52 -17.01 5.58 -1.50
N ARG A 53 -17.58 4.39 -1.55
CA ARG A 53 -16.84 3.18 -1.19
C ARG A 53 -15.73 2.94 -2.22
N ILE A 54 -14.63 2.34 -1.77
CA ILE A 54 -13.51 1.98 -2.66
C ILE A 54 -13.98 1.12 -3.84
N GLU A 55 -14.96 0.23 -3.62
CA GLU A 55 -15.54 -0.58 -4.70
C GLU A 55 -16.30 0.27 -5.73
N GLU A 56 -17.00 1.33 -5.30
CA GLU A 56 -17.77 2.23 -6.20
C GLU A 56 -16.85 3.05 -7.11
N VAL A 57 -15.67 3.43 -6.59
CA VAL A 57 -14.68 4.22 -7.34
C VAL A 57 -13.82 3.37 -8.27
N LEU A 58 -13.45 2.15 -7.84
CA LEU A 58 -12.50 1.32 -8.57
C LEU A 58 -13.14 0.28 -9.49
N LEU A 59 -14.30 -0.26 -9.12
CA LEU A 59 -14.91 -1.39 -9.83
C LEU A 59 -15.94 -0.97 -10.88
N GLY A 60 -16.37 0.30 -10.86
CA GLY A 60 -17.45 0.81 -11.71
C GLY A 60 -18.80 0.21 -11.32
N HIS A 61 -19.88 0.99 -11.46
CA HIS A 61 -21.25 0.54 -11.18
C HIS A 61 -21.80 -0.44 -12.24
N GLU A 62 -20.96 -1.31 -12.81
CA GLU A 62 -21.45 -2.28 -13.78
C GLU A 62 -22.27 -3.34 -13.03
N PRO A 63 -23.57 -3.48 -13.34
CA PRO A 63 -24.37 -4.54 -12.74
C PRO A 63 -23.78 -5.90 -13.13
N PRO A 64 -23.85 -6.92 -12.26
CA PRO A 64 -23.40 -8.26 -12.60
C PRO A 64 -24.13 -8.75 -13.87
N ALA A 65 -23.39 -9.49 -14.70
CA ALA A 65 -23.93 -10.08 -15.92
C ALA A 65 -25.12 -11.01 -15.60
N ALA A 66 -26.08 -11.12 -16.51
CA ALA A 66 -27.28 -11.92 -16.30
C ALA A 66 -26.95 -13.40 -16.11
N GLU A 67 -25.92 -13.87 -16.80
CA GLU A 67 -25.40 -15.24 -16.72
C GLU A 67 -24.87 -15.55 -15.32
N LEU A 68 -24.11 -14.63 -14.72
CA LEU A 68 -23.62 -14.78 -13.35
C LEU A 68 -24.78 -14.81 -12.34
N LEU A 69 -25.80 -13.99 -12.55
CA LEU A 69 -26.99 -13.98 -11.67
C LEU A 69 -27.77 -15.29 -11.75
N GLU A 70 -27.87 -15.88 -12.95
CA GLU A 70 -28.50 -17.20 -13.14
C GLU A 70 -27.70 -18.31 -12.47
N GLU A 71 -26.36 -18.30 -12.62
CA GLU A 71 -25.47 -19.26 -11.95
C GLU A 71 -25.59 -19.19 -10.43
N LEU A 72 -25.57 -17.98 -9.85
CA LEU A 72 -25.73 -17.79 -8.41
C LEU A 72 -27.10 -18.27 -7.91
N ALA A 73 -28.16 -18.00 -8.66
CA ALA A 73 -29.50 -18.49 -8.31
C ALA A 73 -29.59 -20.02 -8.36
N ALA A 74 -28.90 -20.66 -9.31
CA ALA A 74 -28.83 -22.12 -9.38
C ALA A 74 -28.04 -22.72 -8.21
N LEU A 75 -26.95 -22.06 -7.77
CA LEU A 75 -26.15 -22.49 -6.62
C LEU A 75 -26.91 -22.35 -5.30
N ASP A 76 -27.67 -21.28 -5.11
CA ASP A 76 -28.44 -21.04 -3.88
C ASP A 76 -29.55 -22.09 -3.68
N GLY A 77 -30.09 -22.62 -4.78
CA GLY A 77 -31.06 -23.72 -4.77
C GLY A 77 -30.44 -25.12 -4.71
N ALA A 78 -29.11 -25.25 -4.81
CA ALA A 78 -28.45 -26.55 -4.85
C ALA A 78 -28.37 -27.18 -3.45
N PRO A 79 -28.49 -28.52 -3.34
CA PRO A 79 -28.19 -29.20 -2.09
C PRO A 79 -26.69 -29.03 -1.74
N PRO A 80 -26.33 -29.08 -0.44
CA PRO A 80 -24.93 -29.06 -0.04
C PRO A 80 -24.18 -30.26 -0.63
N LEU A 81 -22.88 -30.07 -0.89
CA LEU A 81 -22.00 -31.15 -1.33
C LEU A 81 -21.95 -32.26 -0.26
N SER A 82 -21.94 -33.50 -0.71
CA SER A 82 -21.67 -34.65 0.16
C SER A 82 -20.20 -34.68 0.58
N ASP A 83 -19.90 -35.25 1.75
CA ASP A 83 -18.53 -35.39 2.26
C ASP A 83 -17.58 -36.11 1.29
N GLU A 84 -18.08 -37.12 0.56
CA GLU A 84 -17.28 -37.84 -0.45
C GLU A 84 -16.88 -36.93 -1.61
N GLU A 85 -17.83 -36.16 -2.13
CA GLU A 85 -17.59 -35.21 -3.22
C GLU A 85 -16.70 -34.05 -2.77
N LEU A 86 -16.90 -33.54 -1.56
CA LEU A 86 -16.05 -32.52 -0.97
C LEU A 86 -14.61 -33.02 -0.81
N ALA A 87 -14.41 -34.25 -0.33
CA ALA A 87 -13.09 -34.87 -0.23
C ALA A 87 -12.44 -35.10 -1.60
N ARG A 88 -13.22 -35.44 -2.63
CA ARG A 88 -12.70 -35.52 -4.01
C ARG A 88 -12.20 -34.17 -4.51
N GLN A 89 -12.95 -33.09 -4.27
CA GLN A 89 -12.56 -31.74 -4.67
C GLN A 89 -11.35 -31.24 -3.88
N ALA A 90 -11.29 -31.48 -2.57
CA ALA A 90 -10.12 -31.18 -1.75
C ALA A 90 -8.87 -31.91 -2.24
N LEU A 91 -8.96 -33.17 -2.66
CA LEU A 91 -7.80 -33.87 -3.23
C LEU A 91 -7.41 -33.37 -4.63
N ALA A 92 -8.36 -32.88 -5.42
CA ALA A 92 -8.13 -32.38 -6.77
C ALA A 92 -7.56 -30.96 -6.78
N ASP A 93 -8.05 -30.10 -5.87
CA ASP A 93 -7.78 -28.66 -5.79
C ASP A 93 -7.38 -28.25 -4.35
N GLY A 94 -6.63 -29.10 -3.66
CA GLY A 94 -6.25 -28.95 -2.25
C GLY A 94 -5.13 -27.96 -2.04
N GLY A 95 -5.36 -26.71 -2.41
CA GLY A 95 -4.46 -25.60 -2.15
C GLY A 95 -3.11 -25.70 -2.86
N VAL A 96 -2.48 -24.56 -3.09
CA VAL A 96 -1.07 -24.50 -3.55
C VAL A 96 -0.26 -23.54 -2.69
N ASP A 97 -0.80 -23.13 -1.55
CA ASP A 97 -0.13 -22.17 -0.67
C ASP A 97 1.08 -22.80 0.05
N GLY A 98 1.21 -24.13 -0.03
CA GLY A 98 2.34 -24.89 0.49
C GLY A 98 2.50 -24.76 2.00
N ASN A 99 1.43 -24.33 2.69
CA ASN A 99 1.45 -24.07 4.10
C ASN A 99 1.20 -25.37 4.87
N PRO A 100 2.19 -25.92 5.58
CA PRO A 100 2.01 -27.14 6.36
C PRO A 100 1.03 -26.97 7.54
N ASP A 101 0.69 -25.73 7.90
CA ASP A 101 -0.29 -25.42 8.94
C ASP A 101 -1.74 -25.38 8.40
N THR A 102 -1.92 -25.40 7.07
CA THR A 102 -3.21 -25.58 6.41
C THR A 102 -3.31 -27.05 5.96
N PRO A 103 -4.09 -27.92 6.63
CA PRO A 103 -4.24 -29.29 6.15
C PRO A 103 -5.00 -29.32 4.81
N GLU A 104 -4.33 -29.83 3.79
CA GLU A 104 -4.89 -30.13 2.45
C GLU A 104 -5.62 -31.49 2.41
#